data_AF-A0A2D9BGA9-F1
#
_entry.id   AF-A0A2D9BGA9-F1
#
_cell.length_a   1.000
_cell.length_b   1.000
_cell.length_c   1.000
_cell.angle_alpha   90.00
_cell.angle_beta   90.00
_cell.angle_gamma   90.00
#
_symmetry.space_group_name_H-M   'P 1'
#
loop_
_entity.id
_entity.type
_entity.pdbx_description
1 polymer ?
#
loop_
_entity_poly.entity_id
_entity_poly.type
_entity_poly.pdbx_seq_one_letter_code
_entity_poly.pdbx_strand_id
1 'polypeptide(L)'
;MCVFGNAFAQRPLPEECFLKKTNEAWIKDFKKAETSEFQLELIKEKLLADAIYLDNEKKIVAKEDRCGCPIRFGIIIQGRKWLVLDLNENPELEELFPHISSETIDRIKLSEFEENKLNRYAVDQCSGVTLYTTNRDLRRKIRRLDLNSSANK
;
A
#
# COMPACT_ATOMS: atom_id res chain seq x y z
N MET A 1 -35.88 31.45 3.47
CA MET A 1 -34.84 31.20 4.49
C MET A 1 -34.39 29.76 4.34
N CYS A 2 -33.16 29.56 3.87
CA CYS A 2 -32.55 28.23 3.77
C CYS A 2 -31.86 27.94 5.10
N VAL A 3 -32.26 26.85 5.76
CA VAL A 3 -31.43 26.24 6.81
C VAL A 3 -31.15 24.83 6.33
N PHE A 4 -30.09 24.69 5.53
CA PHE A 4 -29.50 23.39 5.27
C PHE A 4 -28.81 22.97 6.56
N GLY A 5 -29.44 22.03 7.27
CA GLY A 5 -28.80 21.35 8.39
C GLY A 5 -27.56 20.64 7.87
N ASN A 6 -26.40 21.06 8.36
CA ASN A 6 -25.16 20.31 8.19
C ASN A 6 -25.34 18.96 8.89
N ALA A 7 -25.63 17.93 8.12
CA ALA A 7 -25.44 16.56 8.57
C ALA A 7 -23.92 16.39 8.75
N PHE A 8 -23.45 16.51 9.99
CA PHE A 8 -22.17 15.95 10.36
C PHE A 8 -22.29 14.45 10.10
N ALA A 9 -21.69 13.97 9.00
CA ALA A 9 -21.45 12.57 8.80
C ALA A 9 -20.58 12.09 9.97
N GLN A 10 -21.22 11.59 11.03
CA GLN A 10 -20.54 10.88 12.09
C GLN A 10 -19.88 9.69 11.40
N ARG A 11 -18.54 9.72 11.29
CA ARG A 11 -17.78 8.57 10.81
C ARG A 11 -18.17 7.41 11.74
N PRO A 12 -18.69 6.29 11.20
CA PRO A 12 -19.03 5.16 12.04
C PRO A 12 -17.81 4.81 12.89
N LEU A 13 -18.02 4.58 14.18
CA LEU A 13 -17.00 4.01 15.05
C LEU A 13 -16.37 2.83 14.31
N PRO A 14 -15.03 2.67 14.32
CA PRO A 14 -14.41 1.58 13.60
C PRO A 14 -15.10 0.29 14.05
N GLU A 15 -15.82 -0.36 13.13
CA GLU A 15 -16.34 -1.70 13.40
C GLU A 15 -15.18 -2.53 13.93
N GLU A 16 -15.47 -3.43 14.87
CA GLU A 16 -14.50 -4.32 15.55
C GLU A 16 -13.58 -5.14 14.60
N CYS A 17 -13.65 -4.98 13.27
CA CYS A 17 -12.55 -5.24 12.33
C CYS A 17 -12.73 -4.72 10.90
N PHE A 18 -12.77 -3.40 10.75
CA PHE A 18 -12.85 -2.73 9.44
C PHE A 18 -11.69 -3.13 8.49
N LEU A 19 -10.44 -3.00 8.92
CA LEU A 19 -9.27 -3.17 8.04
C LEU A 19 -9.21 -4.60 7.46
N LYS A 20 -9.43 -5.62 8.29
CA LYS A 20 -9.47 -7.02 7.84
C LYS A 20 -10.53 -7.26 6.75
N LYS A 21 -11.77 -6.81 6.96
CA LYS A 21 -12.86 -6.95 5.99
C LYS A 21 -12.53 -6.25 4.67
N THR A 22 -12.02 -5.02 4.74
CA THR A 22 -11.66 -4.25 3.54
C THR A 22 -10.50 -4.88 2.78
N ASN A 23 -9.52 -5.46 3.47
CA ASN A 23 -8.39 -6.13 2.83
C ASN A 23 -8.82 -7.43 2.16
N GLU A 24 -9.68 -8.22 2.79
CA GLU A 24 -10.26 -9.43 2.18
C GLU A 24 -11.09 -9.12 0.93
N ALA A 25 -11.89 -8.04 0.95
CA ALA A 25 -12.64 -7.59 -0.21
C ALA A 25 -11.72 -7.13 -1.34
N TRP A 26 -10.74 -6.28 -1.04
CA TRP A 26 -9.77 -5.79 -2.01
C TRP A 26 -8.96 -6.93 -2.64
N ILE A 27 -8.52 -7.93 -1.86
CA ILE A 27 -7.81 -9.11 -2.37
C ILE A 27 -8.67 -9.89 -3.36
N LYS A 28 -9.97 -10.05 -3.10
CA LYS A 28 -10.89 -10.73 -4.03
C LYS A 28 -11.00 -9.99 -5.35
N ASP A 29 -11.10 -8.66 -5.32
CA ASP A 29 -11.21 -7.85 -6.53
C ASP A 29 -9.87 -7.81 -7.29
N PHE A 30 -8.75 -7.71 -6.58
CA PHE A 30 -7.41 -7.79 -7.15
C PHE A 30 -7.15 -9.11 -7.88
N LYS A 31 -7.65 -10.23 -7.35
CA LYS A 31 -7.56 -11.55 -8.01
C LYS A 31 -8.45 -11.70 -9.24
N LYS A 32 -9.57 -10.99 -9.29
CA LYS A 32 -10.49 -11.00 -10.43
C LYS A 32 -10.03 -10.10 -11.57
N ALA A 33 -9.09 -9.19 -11.31
CA ALA A 33 -8.56 -8.30 -12.33
C ALA A 33 -7.94 -9.08 -13.48
N GLU A 34 -8.47 -8.87 -14.69
CA GLU A 34 -8.09 -9.63 -15.90
C GLU A 34 -6.74 -9.20 -16.49
N THR A 35 -6.33 -7.94 -16.24
CA THR A 35 -5.11 -7.36 -16.79
C THR A 35 -4.17 -6.87 -15.70
N SER A 36 -2.86 -6.89 -16.00
CA SER A 36 -1.85 -6.31 -15.12
C SER A 36 -2.04 -4.79 -14.95
N GLU A 37 -2.55 -4.10 -15.95
CA GLU A 37 -2.89 -2.68 -15.89
C GLU A 37 -3.94 -2.41 -14.82
N PHE A 38 -5.02 -3.18 -14.83
CA PHE A 38 -6.08 -3.04 -13.85
C PHE A 38 -5.61 -3.43 -12.43
N GLN A 39 -4.74 -4.44 -12.32
CA GLN A 39 -4.08 -4.77 -11.06
C GLN A 39 -3.24 -3.60 -10.52
N LEU A 40 -2.47 -2.92 -11.38
CA LEU A 40 -1.63 -1.79 -10.98
C LEU A 40 -2.45 -0.58 -10.54
N GLU A 41 -3.58 -0.29 -11.19
CA GLU A 41 -4.49 0.76 -10.76
C GLU A 41 -5.08 0.45 -9.37
N LEU A 42 -5.56 -0.78 -9.15
CA LEU A 42 -6.05 -1.22 -7.84
C LEU A 42 -4.97 -1.11 -6.74
N ILE A 43 -3.70 -1.33 -7.07
CA ILE A 43 -2.58 -1.15 -6.14
C ILE A 43 -2.37 0.33 -5.81
N LYS A 44 -2.36 1.22 -6.81
CA LYS A 44 -2.17 2.67 -6.60
C LYS A 44 -3.30 3.26 -5.75
N GLU A 45 -4.54 2.91 -6.07
CA GLU A 45 -5.72 3.34 -5.31
C GLU A 45 -5.65 2.86 -3.85
N LYS A 46 -5.26 1.60 -3.64
CA LYS A 46 -5.12 1.03 -2.30
C LYS A 46 -3.99 1.66 -1.50
N LEU A 47 -2.85 1.96 -2.13
CA LEU A 47 -1.75 2.67 -1.49
C LEU A 47 -2.17 4.04 -0.95
N LEU A 48 -2.92 4.82 -1.75
CA LEU A 48 -3.45 6.12 -1.32
C LEU A 48 -4.48 5.97 -0.20
N ALA A 49 -5.43 5.06 -0.36
CA ALA A 49 -6.48 4.81 0.62
C ALA A 49 -5.90 4.36 1.98
N ASP A 50 -4.94 3.44 1.96
CA ASP A 50 -4.28 2.94 3.17
C ASP A 50 -3.40 4.01 3.82
N ALA A 51 -2.74 4.87 3.05
CA ALA A 51 -1.99 6.00 3.58
C ALA A 51 -2.91 6.94 4.39
N ILE A 52 -4.03 7.35 3.79
CA ILE A 52 -5.03 8.21 4.43
C ILE A 52 -5.63 7.51 5.67
N TYR A 53 -5.97 6.22 5.56
CA TYR A 53 -6.53 5.46 6.68
C TYR A 53 -5.56 5.40 7.86
N LEU A 54 -4.30 5.02 7.62
CA LEU A 54 -3.30 4.87 8.67
C LEU A 54 -2.91 6.19 9.32
N ASP A 55 -2.86 7.30 8.59
CA ASP A 55 -2.65 8.65 9.16
C ASP A 55 -3.80 9.05 10.09
N ASN A 56 -5.05 8.79 9.68
CA ASN A 56 -6.22 9.05 10.51
C ASN A 56 -6.28 8.12 11.73
N GLU A 57 -6.02 6.82 11.56
CA GLU A 57 -6.07 5.83 12.62
C GLU A 57 -4.99 6.08 13.69
N LYS A 58 -3.77 6.47 13.30
CA LYS A 58 -2.71 6.90 14.22
C LYS A 58 -3.15 8.05 15.15
N LYS A 59 -4.07 8.91 14.71
CA LYS A 59 -4.58 10.05 15.49
C LYS A 59 -5.69 9.67 16.46
N ILE A 60 -6.33 8.51 16.27
CA ILE A 60 -7.59 8.15 16.94
C ILE A 60 -7.45 6.90 17.83
N VAL A 61 -6.61 5.93 17.47
CA VAL A 61 -6.58 4.60 18.11
C VAL A 61 -5.15 4.23 18.55
N ALA A 62 -5.02 3.74 19.80
CA ALA A 62 -3.77 3.19 20.31
C ALA A 62 -3.36 1.94 19.52
N LYS A 63 -2.06 1.69 19.36
CA LYS A 63 -1.52 0.58 18.55
C LYS A 63 -2.03 -0.81 18.97
N GLU A 64 -2.38 -0.96 20.25
CA GLU A 64 -2.74 -2.24 20.89
C GLU A 64 -4.17 -2.70 20.55
N ASP A 65 -5.05 -1.78 20.15
CA ASP A 65 -6.46 -2.07 19.81
C ASP A 65 -6.68 -2.26 18.29
N ARG A 66 -5.61 -2.31 17.49
CA ARG A 66 -5.70 -2.45 16.04
C ARG A 66 -5.97 -3.90 15.68
N CYS A 67 -7.17 -4.17 15.18
CA CYS A 67 -7.50 -5.50 14.72
C CYS A 67 -7.27 -5.61 13.19
N GLY A 68 -6.19 -6.29 12.83
CA GLY A 68 -5.75 -6.47 11.45
C GLY A 68 -4.55 -5.61 11.09
N CYS A 69 -3.94 -5.92 9.96
CA CYS A 69 -2.76 -5.24 9.48
C CYS A 69 -2.92 -4.75 8.03
N PRO A 70 -2.27 -3.63 7.67
CA PRO A 70 -2.33 -3.10 6.33
C PRO A 70 -1.64 -4.03 5.34
N ILE A 71 -2.12 -4.02 4.09
CA ILE A 71 -1.45 -4.73 3.00
C ILE A 71 -0.14 -3.99 2.72
N ARG A 72 0.98 -4.71 2.72
CA ARG A 72 2.28 -4.09 2.41
C ARG A 72 2.57 -4.17 0.92
N PHE A 73 3.03 -3.06 0.36
CA PHE A 73 3.40 -2.97 -1.05
C PHE A 73 4.90 -2.77 -1.16
N GLY A 74 5.54 -3.43 -2.12
CA GLY A 74 6.96 -3.25 -2.34
C GLY A 74 7.39 -3.51 -3.77
N ILE A 75 8.49 -2.88 -4.18
CA ILE A 75 9.11 -3.06 -5.49
C ILE A 75 10.47 -3.74 -5.33
N ILE A 76 10.66 -4.85 -6.04
CA ILE A 76 11.94 -5.53 -6.20
C ILE A 76 12.53 -5.16 -7.56
N ILE A 77 13.69 -4.51 -7.51
CA ILE A 77 14.48 -4.17 -8.70
C ILE A 77 15.55 -5.23 -8.88
N GLN A 78 15.61 -5.86 -10.05
CA GLN A 78 16.61 -6.90 -10.33
C GLN A 78 18.04 -6.40 -10.04
N GLY A 79 18.78 -7.19 -9.24
CA GLY A 79 20.16 -6.87 -8.84
C GLY A 79 20.30 -5.74 -7.80
N ARG A 80 19.24 -5.39 -7.06
CA ARG A 80 19.27 -4.39 -5.98
C ARG A 80 18.41 -4.77 -4.76
N LYS A 81 18.56 -3.95 -3.70
CA LYS A 81 17.64 -3.90 -2.57
C LYS A 81 16.21 -3.57 -3.05
N TRP A 82 15.27 -4.14 -2.34
CA TRP A 82 13.82 -3.94 -2.40
C TRP A 82 13.45 -2.57 -1.80
N LEU A 83 12.30 -2.01 -2.18
CA LEU A 83 11.74 -0.74 -1.70
C LEU A 83 10.32 -0.96 -1.16
N VAL A 84 10.03 -0.55 0.08
CA VAL A 84 8.64 -0.45 0.57
C VAL A 84 7.97 0.73 -0.12
N LEU A 85 6.74 0.53 -0.59
CA LEU A 85 5.86 1.62 -0.97
C LEU A 85 5.00 2.00 0.24
N ASP A 86 5.52 2.91 1.07
CA ASP A 86 4.78 3.48 2.20
C ASP A 86 4.77 5.02 2.09
N LEU A 87 3.63 5.56 1.69
CA LEU A 87 3.44 7.01 1.51
C LEU A 87 3.42 7.78 2.84
N ASN A 88 3.17 7.11 3.98
CA ASN A 88 3.25 7.75 5.29
C ASN A 88 4.70 7.91 5.75
N GLU A 89 5.60 7.02 5.34
CA GLU A 89 7.02 7.10 5.65
C GLU A 89 7.79 7.95 4.63
N ASN A 90 7.43 7.86 3.34
CA ASN A 90 8.09 8.59 2.25
C ASN A 90 7.02 9.06 1.24
N PRO A 91 6.42 10.25 1.43
CA PRO A 91 5.41 10.80 0.53
C PRO A 91 5.89 10.95 -0.93
N GLU A 92 7.20 11.16 -1.14
CA GLU A 92 7.82 11.33 -2.46
C GLU A 92 7.67 10.09 -3.35
N LEU A 93 7.33 8.93 -2.77
CA LEU A 93 7.04 7.71 -3.53
C LEU A 93 5.81 7.84 -4.43
N GLU A 94 4.89 8.78 -4.16
CA GLU A 94 3.75 9.07 -5.03
C GLU A 94 4.22 9.50 -6.44
N GLU A 95 5.37 10.17 -6.56
CA GLU A 95 5.95 10.57 -7.84
C GLU A 95 6.30 9.38 -8.75
N LEU A 96 6.40 8.16 -8.19
CA LEU A 96 6.64 6.95 -8.97
C LEU A 96 5.39 6.42 -9.65
N PHE A 97 4.19 6.78 -9.22
CA PHE A 97 2.95 6.16 -9.67
C PHE A 97 2.73 6.26 -11.20
N PRO A 98 3.03 7.40 -11.86
CA PRO A 98 2.96 7.48 -13.32
C PRO A 98 3.98 6.57 -14.04
N HIS A 99 4.97 6.06 -13.32
CA HIS A 99 6.04 5.21 -13.84
C HIS A 99 5.91 3.74 -13.42
N ILE A 100 4.86 3.41 -12.67
CA ILE A 100 4.45 2.05 -12.35
C ILE A 100 3.31 1.69 -13.31
N SER A 101 3.65 0.97 -14.36
CA SER A 101 2.77 0.60 -15.47
C SER A 101 3.06 -0.83 -15.94
N SER A 102 2.18 -1.39 -16.78
CA SER A 102 2.36 -2.71 -17.40
C SER A 102 3.63 -2.83 -18.23
N GLU A 103 4.14 -1.71 -18.77
CA GLU A 103 5.38 -1.65 -19.55
C GLU A 103 6.65 -1.68 -18.69
N THR A 104 6.53 -1.28 -17.42
CA THR A 104 7.68 -1.09 -16.51
C THR A 104 7.74 -2.15 -15.42
N ILE A 105 6.63 -2.81 -15.13
CA ILE A 105 6.50 -3.90 -14.16
C ILE A 105 6.40 -5.22 -14.90
N ASP A 106 7.38 -6.10 -14.65
CA ASP A 106 7.47 -7.41 -15.32
C ASP A 106 6.55 -8.45 -14.69
N ARG A 107 6.32 -8.36 -13.38
CA ARG A 107 5.51 -9.33 -12.64
C ARG A 107 4.95 -8.71 -11.37
N ILE A 108 3.71 -9.08 -11.06
CA ILE A 108 3.06 -8.76 -9.79
C ILE A 108 2.86 -10.08 -9.02
N LYS A 109 3.27 -10.11 -7.75
CA LYS A 109 3.06 -11.26 -6.86
C LYS A 109 2.26 -10.81 -5.65
N LEU A 110 1.05 -11.34 -5.51
CA LEU A 110 0.30 -11.28 -4.26
C LEU A 110 0.79 -12.39 -3.32
N SER A 111 0.83 -12.10 -2.03
CA SER A 111 1.07 -13.07 -0.97
C SER A 111 0.04 -12.85 0.12
N GLU A 112 -0.85 -13.82 0.29
CA GLU A 112 -1.99 -13.72 1.20
C GLU A 112 -1.70 -14.49 2.48
N PHE A 113 -1.67 -13.79 3.62
CA PHE A 113 -1.63 -14.40 4.96
C PHE A 113 -0.56 -15.49 5.19
N GLU A 114 0.46 -15.59 4.33
CA GLU A 114 1.54 -16.56 4.45
C GLU A 114 2.69 -16.00 5.30
N GLU A 115 3.24 -16.83 6.20
CA GLU A 115 4.62 -16.71 6.68
C GLU A 115 5.56 -16.79 5.46
N ASN A 116 5.74 -15.67 4.79
CA ASN A 116 6.56 -15.63 3.59
C ASN A 116 8.02 -15.69 4.02
N LYS A 117 8.64 -16.87 3.93
CA LYS A 117 10.10 -17.07 4.14
C LYS A 117 10.97 -16.20 3.21
N LEU A 118 10.36 -15.56 2.19
CA LEU A 118 11.01 -14.61 1.27
C LEU A 118 10.79 -13.13 1.64
N ASN A 119 9.86 -12.80 2.54
CA ASN A 119 9.72 -11.44 3.09
C ASN A 119 10.49 -11.35 4.40
N ARG A 120 11.70 -10.77 4.36
CA ARG A 120 12.39 -10.29 5.58
C ARG A 120 11.59 -9.23 6.38
N TYR A 121 10.41 -8.83 5.92
CA TYR A 121 9.52 -7.83 6.52
C TYR A 121 8.25 -8.41 7.14
N ALA A 122 7.95 -9.69 6.93
CA ALA A 122 6.80 -10.33 7.54
C ALA A 122 7.19 -10.84 8.93
N VAL A 123 7.16 -9.95 9.91
CA VAL A 123 7.14 -10.34 11.34
C VAL A 123 5.72 -10.78 11.74
N ASP A 124 4.70 -10.44 10.93
CA ASP A 124 3.29 -10.72 11.20
C ASP A 124 2.60 -11.37 9.98
N GLN A 125 1.50 -12.10 10.21
CA GLN A 125 0.66 -12.82 9.23
C GLN A 125 -0.14 -11.87 8.30
N CYS A 126 0.55 -10.94 7.63
CA CYS A 126 -0.04 -9.89 6.82
C CYS A 126 0.11 -10.14 5.33
N SER A 127 -0.93 -9.80 4.58
CA SER A 127 -0.89 -9.85 3.12
C SER A 127 0.04 -8.79 2.56
N GLY A 128 0.67 -9.09 1.42
CA GLY A 128 1.55 -8.15 0.73
C GLY A 128 1.59 -8.37 -0.77
N VAL A 129 1.90 -7.29 -1.49
CA VAL A 129 2.04 -7.27 -2.94
C VAL A 129 3.45 -6.85 -3.30
N THR A 130 4.11 -7.67 -4.11
CA THR A 130 5.45 -7.41 -4.62
C THR A 130 5.42 -7.17 -6.12
N LEU A 131 5.90 -6.01 -6.55
CA LEU A 131 6.12 -5.65 -7.95
C LEU A 131 7.57 -5.96 -8.32
N TYR A 132 7.78 -6.69 -9.39
CA TYR A 132 9.11 -7.00 -9.91
C TYR A 132 9.37 -6.16 -11.14
N THR A 133 10.54 -5.52 -11.19
CA THR A 133 10.96 -4.72 -12.34
C THR A 133 12.44 -4.91 -12.67
N THR A 134 12.70 -4.99 -13.97
CA THR A 134 14.02 -4.94 -14.60
C THR A 134 14.22 -3.62 -15.35
N ASN A 135 13.19 -2.76 -15.40
CA ASN A 135 13.18 -1.52 -16.15
C ASN A 135 14.24 -0.54 -15.60
N ARG A 136 15.15 -0.13 -16.48
CA ARG A 136 16.30 0.73 -16.12
C ARG A 136 15.90 2.15 -15.77
N ASP A 137 14.85 2.68 -16.37
CA ASP A 137 14.40 4.06 -16.15
C ASP A 137 13.65 4.20 -14.84
N LEU A 138 12.73 3.27 -14.54
CA LEU A 138 12.10 3.19 -13.22
C LEU A 138 13.15 3.03 -12.12
N ARG A 139 14.17 2.20 -12.34
CA ARG A 139 15.33 2.07 -11.44
C ARG A 139 16.09 3.38 -11.23
N ARG A 140 16.24 4.22 -12.27
CA ARG A 140 16.89 5.53 -12.15
C ARG A 140 16.02 6.52 -11.37
N LYS A 141 14.70 6.49 -11.56
CA LYS A 141 13.77 7.36 -10.82
C LYS A 141 13.75 7.03 -9.34
N ILE A 142 13.64 5.75 -9.00
CA ILE A 142 13.71 5.28 -7.61
C ILE A 142 15.02 5.71 -6.93
N ARG A 143 16.15 5.72 -7.65
CA ARG A 143 17.43 6.19 -7.13
C ARG A 143 17.50 7.69 -6.85
N ARG A 144 16.72 8.48 -7.57
CA ARG A 144 16.71 9.94 -7.45
C ARG A 144 15.82 10.41 -6.32
N LEU A 145 14.86 9.58 -5.91
CA LEU A 145 14.14 9.80 -4.67
C LEU A 145 15.14 9.77 -3.53
N ASP A 146 15.15 10.83 -2.73
CA ASP A 146 15.99 10.93 -1.55
C ASP A 146 15.39 10.13 -0.39
N LEU A 147 15.36 8.81 -0.55
CA LEU A 147 14.82 7.86 0.42
C LEU A 147 15.73 7.71 1.66
N ASN A 148 16.60 8.69 1.94
CA ASN A 148 17.63 8.67 2.97
C ASN A 148 17.37 9.64 4.14
N SER A 149 16.12 9.99 4.46
CA SER A 149 15.83 10.82 5.65
C SER A 149 15.43 10.03 6.91
N SER A 150 15.11 8.74 6.81
CA SER A 150 14.57 7.96 7.94
C SER A 150 15.55 6.94 8.57
N ALA A 151 16.83 6.94 8.19
CA ALA A 151 17.85 6.10 8.84
C ALA A 151 18.49 6.74 10.10
N ASN A 152 18.08 7.96 10.48
CA ASN A 152 18.52 8.64 11.70
C ASN A 152 17.37 9.47 12.29
N LYS A 153 16.48 8.84 13.04
CA LYS A 153 15.73 9.48 14.13
C LYS A 153 15.30 8.44 15.14
#